data_AF-A0A7I7LII6-F1
#
_entry.id   AF-A0A7I7LII6-F1
#
_cell.length_a   1.000
_cell.length_b   1.000
_cell.length_c   1.000
_cell.angle_alpha   90.00
_cell.angle_beta   90.00
_cell.angle_gamma   90.00
#
_symmetry.space_group_name_H-M   'P 1'
#
loop_
_entity.id
_entity.type
_entity.pdbx_description
1 polymer ?
#
loop_
_entity_poly.entity_id
_entity_poly.type
_entity_poly.pdbx_seq_one_letter_code
_entity_poly.pdbx_strand_id
1 'polypeptide(L)'
;MRRIVDAVARQEPGLSWAAGLRDDGRTTLLVTDLAGGWIPPHVRLPSHVTLLEPATRRSDIRAVDLLGAVTISAVHQPHGYIGEPGRDAPKLAGDRAARIAPEIDELGPTLAEHVRRRDGLPRVAQVVAVAAARNYGVPDNEAELLRDRASEIHRSVLAAYPHHDLAEATDWMLLAAIDALIDGNRTAANYHLAWAMAAMSMRRPT
;
A
#
# COMPACT_ATOMS: atom_id res chain seq x y z
N MET A 1 2.63 20.46 -5.94
CA MET A 1 3.08 19.25 -5.20
C MET A 1 2.62 19.26 -3.75
N ARG A 2 2.90 20.30 -2.94
CA ARG A 2 2.54 20.38 -1.52
C ARG A 2 1.11 19.91 -1.17
N ARG A 3 0.07 20.43 -1.83
CA ARG A 3 -1.33 20.03 -1.58
C ARG A 3 -1.62 18.53 -1.74
N ILE A 4 -0.90 17.84 -2.65
CA ILE A 4 -1.04 16.38 -2.88
C ILE A 4 -0.46 15.63 -1.69
N VAL A 5 0.76 16.00 -1.28
CA VAL A 5 1.45 15.43 -0.12
C VAL A 5 0.62 15.64 1.14
N ASP A 6 0.15 16.86 1.39
CA ASP A 6 -0.63 17.17 2.59
C ASP A 6 -1.97 16.42 2.62
N ALA A 7 -2.56 16.09 1.47
CA ALA A 7 -3.81 15.33 1.39
C ALA A 7 -3.65 13.87 1.83
N VAL A 8 -2.52 13.24 1.55
CA VAL A 8 -2.23 11.87 2.02
C VAL A 8 -1.62 11.87 3.42
N ALA A 9 -0.76 12.85 3.73
CA ALA A 9 -0.20 13.00 5.07
C ALA A 9 -1.26 13.30 6.13
N ARG A 10 -2.38 13.96 5.79
CA ARG A 10 -3.51 14.13 6.72
C ARG A 10 -4.19 12.81 7.11
N GLN A 11 -4.15 11.82 6.22
CA GLN A 11 -4.74 10.51 6.49
C GLN A 11 -3.77 9.62 7.28
N GLU A 12 -2.47 9.78 7.03
CA GLU A 12 -1.43 9.04 7.73
C GLU A 12 -0.19 9.92 7.99
N PRO A 13 -0.20 10.73 9.06
CA PRO A 13 0.85 11.72 9.32
C PRO A 13 2.14 11.10 9.86
N GLY A 14 2.10 9.85 10.35
CA GLY A 14 3.25 9.14 10.88
C GLY A 14 4.24 8.65 9.83
N LEU A 15 3.91 8.77 8.54
CA LEU A 15 4.77 8.36 7.44
C LEU A 15 5.42 9.55 6.74
N SER A 16 6.59 9.30 6.16
CA SER A 16 7.20 10.20 5.17
C SER A 16 6.46 10.06 3.84
N TRP A 17 6.11 11.20 3.24
CA TRP A 17 5.43 11.27 1.95
C TRP A 17 6.17 12.20 1.02
N ALA A 18 6.26 11.85 -0.26
CA ALA A 18 6.79 12.74 -1.27
C ALA A 18 5.95 12.69 -2.54
N ALA A 19 5.80 13.84 -3.20
CA ALA A 19 5.21 13.92 -4.53
C ALA A 19 6.07 14.79 -5.44
N GLY A 20 6.20 14.39 -6.70
CA GLY A 20 6.99 15.11 -7.68
C GLY A 20 6.45 15.02 -9.10
N LEU A 21 6.69 16.07 -9.89
CA LEU A 21 6.34 16.13 -11.30
C LEU A 21 7.52 15.58 -12.13
N ARG A 22 7.28 14.55 -12.94
CA ARG A 22 8.26 14.01 -13.88
C ARG A 22 8.67 15.04 -14.94
N ASP A 23 9.75 14.75 -15.65
CA ASP A 23 10.30 15.62 -16.70
C ASP A 23 9.37 15.77 -17.92
N ASP A 24 8.37 14.89 -18.07
CA ASP A 24 7.30 15.03 -19.05
C ASP A 24 6.30 16.16 -18.74
N GLY A 25 6.40 16.77 -17.55
CA GLY A 25 5.54 17.87 -17.10
C GLY A 25 4.09 17.48 -16.83
N ARG A 26 3.74 16.18 -16.87
CA ARG A 26 2.35 15.68 -16.76
C ARG A 26 2.21 14.63 -15.67
N THR A 27 3.19 13.76 -15.51
CA THR A 27 3.11 12.63 -14.57
C THR A 27 3.45 13.11 -13.17
N THR A 28 2.47 13.13 -12.29
CA THR A 28 2.67 13.42 -10.87
C THR A 28 2.85 12.13 -10.10
N LEU A 29 4.07 11.83 -9.68
CA LEU A 29 4.39 10.67 -8.87
C LEU A 29 4.08 10.96 -7.40
N LEU A 30 3.50 9.99 -6.69
CA LEU A 30 3.32 9.99 -5.24
C LEU A 30 3.98 8.74 -4.64
N VAL A 31 4.76 8.92 -3.57
CA VAL A 31 5.48 7.83 -2.89
C VAL A 31 5.45 8.00 -1.37
N THR A 32 5.60 6.88 -0.67
CA THR A 32 6.08 6.78 0.71
C THR A 32 7.21 5.77 0.76
N ASP A 33 8.14 5.95 1.68
CA ASP A 33 9.23 5.00 1.93
C ASP A 33 8.83 3.82 2.83
N LEU A 34 7.57 3.76 3.31
CA LEU A 34 7.07 2.67 4.16
C LEU A 34 7.48 1.27 3.69
N ALA A 35 7.31 0.99 2.40
CA ALA A 35 7.75 -0.28 1.82
C ALA A 35 8.13 -0.09 0.34
N GLY A 36 9.13 0.75 0.09
CA GLY A 36 9.71 0.94 -1.23
C GLY A 36 8.75 1.51 -2.28
N GLY A 37 7.74 2.28 -1.86
CA GLY A 37 6.75 2.91 -2.75
C GLY A 37 5.33 2.34 -2.66
N TRP A 38 5.10 1.26 -1.91
CA TRP A 38 3.75 0.77 -1.65
C TRP A 38 2.91 1.78 -0.86
N ILE A 39 1.65 1.96 -1.23
CA ILE A 39 0.70 2.85 -0.55
C ILE A 39 -0.30 2.01 0.27
N PRO A 40 -0.39 2.21 1.61
CA PRO A 40 -1.36 1.53 2.47
C PRO A 40 -2.82 1.62 2.00
N PRO A 41 -3.66 0.62 2.31
CA PRO A 41 -5.03 0.53 1.79
C PRO A 41 -5.95 1.64 2.31
N HIS A 42 -5.74 2.15 3.53
CA HIS A 42 -6.58 3.19 4.12
C HIS A 42 -6.32 4.59 3.55
N VAL A 43 -5.17 4.79 2.90
CA VAL A 43 -4.81 6.08 2.31
C VAL A 43 -5.50 6.24 0.96
N ARG A 44 -6.50 7.11 0.92
CA ARG A 44 -7.22 7.50 -0.29
C ARG A 44 -6.37 8.44 -1.14
N LEU A 45 -6.36 8.19 -2.44
CA LEU A 45 -5.44 8.86 -3.35
C LEU A 45 -6.06 10.09 -4.03
N PRO A 46 -5.33 11.22 -4.11
CA PRO A 46 -5.71 12.33 -4.98
C PRO A 46 -5.89 11.90 -6.44
N SER A 47 -6.78 12.58 -7.17
CA SER A 47 -6.95 12.32 -8.61
C SER A 47 -5.66 12.64 -9.38
N HIS A 48 -5.39 11.90 -10.46
CA HIS A 48 -4.26 12.11 -11.38
C HIS A 48 -2.86 11.93 -10.78
N VAL A 49 -2.72 11.17 -9.70
CA VAL A 49 -1.42 10.70 -9.22
C VAL A 49 -1.07 9.36 -9.87
N THR A 50 0.23 9.15 -10.07
CA THR A 50 0.82 7.88 -10.49
C THR A 50 1.63 7.33 -9.31
N LEU A 51 1.62 6.01 -9.15
CA LEU A 51 2.41 5.32 -8.13
C LEU A 51 3.62 4.65 -8.78
N LEU A 52 4.62 4.29 -7.97
CA LEU A 52 5.69 3.41 -8.44
C LEU A 52 5.13 2.02 -8.76
N GLU A 53 5.76 1.35 -9.72
CA GLU A 53 5.50 -0.06 -9.96
C GLU A 53 6.07 -0.92 -8.81
N PRO A 54 5.42 -2.06 -8.49
CA PRO A 54 5.94 -3.04 -7.55
C PRO A 54 7.34 -3.50 -7.97
N ALA A 55 8.32 -3.28 -7.11
CA ALA A 55 9.69 -3.72 -7.34
C ALA A 55 10.46 -3.85 -6.02
N THR A 56 11.47 -4.71 -6.04
CA THR A 56 12.48 -4.78 -4.98
C THR A 56 13.28 -3.48 -4.93
N ARG A 57 13.30 -2.82 -3.77
CA ARG A 57 14.07 -1.60 -3.49
C ARG A 57 14.70 -1.71 -2.12
N ARG A 58 15.89 -1.11 -1.92
CA ARG A 58 16.58 -1.08 -0.61
C ARG A 58 15.62 -0.59 0.49
N SER A 59 15.66 -1.21 1.66
CA SER A 59 14.72 -0.93 2.77
C SER A 59 14.91 0.44 3.42
N ASP A 60 16.10 1.04 3.26
CA ASP A 60 16.48 2.34 3.83
C ASP A 60 16.40 3.49 2.81
N ILE A 61 15.76 3.27 1.65
CA ILE A 61 15.52 4.35 0.67
C ILE A 61 14.50 5.34 1.25
N ARG A 62 14.79 6.63 1.17
CA ARG A 62 13.87 7.67 1.67
C ARG A 62 12.86 8.06 0.60
N ALA A 63 11.72 8.62 1.03
CA ALA A 63 10.64 9.02 0.13
C ALA A 63 11.10 9.99 -0.98
N VAL A 64 12.01 10.93 -0.67
CA VAL A 64 12.54 11.86 -1.68
C VAL A 64 13.41 11.15 -2.72
N ASP A 65 14.16 10.13 -2.31
CA ASP A 65 15.05 9.37 -3.20
C ASP A 65 14.23 8.43 -4.11
N LEU A 66 13.08 7.94 -3.63
CA LEU A 66 12.11 7.18 -4.42
C LEU A 66 11.50 7.98 -5.59
N LEU A 67 11.52 9.31 -5.53
CA LEU A 67 11.01 10.13 -6.64
C LEU A 67 11.87 9.98 -7.90
N GLY A 68 13.17 9.72 -7.77
CA GLY A 68 14.11 9.77 -8.90
C GLY A 68 14.14 11.16 -9.57
N ALA A 69 14.28 11.21 -10.90
CA ALA A 69 14.27 12.46 -11.65
C ALA A 69 12.87 13.09 -11.67
N VAL A 70 12.77 14.30 -11.10
CA VAL A 70 11.57 15.15 -11.05
C VAL A 70 11.97 16.62 -11.16
N THR A 71 11.11 17.44 -11.79
CA THR A 71 11.34 18.88 -12.00
C THR A 71 10.94 19.72 -10.80
N ILE A 72 9.89 19.30 -10.08
CA ILE A 72 9.38 19.96 -8.88
C ILE A 72 8.93 18.88 -7.90
N SER A 73 9.27 19.02 -6.62
CA SER A 73 8.84 18.08 -5.58
C SER A 73 8.33 18.77 -4.31
N ALA A 74 7.60 18.01 -3.51
CA ALA A 74 7.28 18.36 -2.13
C ALA A 74 7.43 17.10 -1.27
N VAL A 75 7.82 17.30 -0.01
CA VAL A 75 8.03 16.22 0.96
C VAL A 75 7.38 16.61 2.29
N HIS A 76 6.73 15.64 2.93
CA HIS A 76 6.26 15.69 4.30
C HIS A 76 7.11 14.73 5.13
N GLN A 77 7.60 15.23 6.25
CA GLN A 77 8.33 14.43 7.23
C GLN A 77 7.34 13.85 8.25
N PRO A 78 7.60 12.66 8.79
CA PRO A 78 6.77 12.06 9.84
C PRO A 78 6.44 13.05 10.96
N HIS A 79 5.17 13.15 11.33
CA HIS A 79 4.64 14.07 12.33
C HIS A 79 4.91 15.56 12.07
N GLY A 80 5.28 15.91 10.83
CA GLY A 80 5.38 17.30 10.40
C GLY A 80 4.04 18.02 10.51
N TYR A 81 4.08 19.33 10.73
CA TYR A 81 2.88 20.14 10.78
C TYR A 81 2.13 20.11 9.45
N ILE A 82 0.82 19.91 9.51
CA ILE A 82 -0.08 19.98 8.35
C ILE A 82 -1.18 20.98 8.68
N GLY A 83 -1.30 22.03 7.87
CA GLY A 83 -2.37 23.02 8.04
C GLY A 83 -3.76 22.43 7.73
N GLU A 84 -4.81 23.19 8.00
CA GLU A 84 -6.17 22.82 7.60
C GLU A 84 -6.31 22.70 6.07
N PRO A 85 -7.16 21.79 5.56
CA PRO A 85 -7.39 21.69 4.12
C PRO A 85 -8.09 22.95 3.60
N GLY A 86 -7.46 23.62 2.63
CA GLY A 86 -8.05 24.74 1.91
C GLY A 86 -9.18 24.30 0.96
N ARG A 87 -9.93 25.27 0.42
CA ARG A 87 -10.98 25.02 -0.60
C ARG A 87 -10.48 24.35 -1.89
N ASP A 88 -9.17 24.42 -2.10
CA ASP A 88 -8.42 23.88 -3.23
C ASP A 88 -7.73 22.54 -2.91
N ALA A 89 -8.05 21.91 -1.78
CA ALA A 89 -7.59 20.56 -1.47
C ALA A 89 -8.02 19.56 -2.56
N PRO A 90 -7.12 18.65 -2.98
CA PRO A 90 -7.43 17.74 -4.08
C PRO A 90 -8.49 16.71 -3.67
N LYS A 91 -9.34 16.32 -4.63
CA LYS A 91 -10.34 15.27 -4.43
C LYS A 91 -9.67 13.90 -4.32
N LEU A 92 -10.01 13.16 -3.27
CA LEU A 92 -9.53 11.80 -2.96
C LEU A 92 -10.32 10.72 -3.73
N ALA A 93 -10.25 10.77 -5.06
CA ALA A 93 -10.99 9.89 -5.97
C ALA A 93 -10.07 9.12 -6.94
N GLY A 94 -8.76 9.11 -6.68
CA GLY A 94 -7.75 8.56 -7.58
C GLY A 94 -7.48 7.06 -7.42
N ASP A 95 -7.97 6.42 -6.36
CA ASP A 95 -7.56 5.06 -5.96
C ASP A 95 -7.59 4.04 -7.12
N ARG A 96 -8.72 3.94 -7.82
CA ARG A 96 -8.89 2.98 -8.92
C ARG A 96 -7.94 3.24 -10.10
N ALA A 97 -7.62 4.50 -10.37
CA ALA A 97 -6.76 4.88 -11.49
C ALA A 97 -5.26 4.80 -11.13
N ALA A 98 -4.92 4.95 -9.84
CA ALA A 98 -3.54 5.01 -9.39
C ALA A 98 -2.99 3.65 -8.92
N ARG A 99 -3.83 2.80 -8.31
CA ARG A 99 -3.44 1.46 -7.82
C ARG A 99 -3.41 0.44 -8.96
N ILE A 100 -2.54 0.68 -9.93
CA ILE A 100 -2.28 -0.21 -11.06
C ILE A 100 -0.97 -0.97 -10.81
N ALA A 101 -0.96 -2.25 -11.13
CA ALA A 101 0.19 -3.13 -11.05
C ALA A 101 0.12 -4.15 -12.19
N PRO A 102 1.25 -4.81 -12.56
CA PRO A 102 1.23 -5.93 -13.49
C PRO A 102 0.17 -6.97 -13.08
N GLU A 103 -0.54 -7.52 -14.07
CA GLU A 103 -1.59 -8.51 -13.84
C GLU A 103 -0.99 -9.81 -13.31
N ILE A 104 -1.60 -10.37 -12.28
CA ILE A 104 -1.21 -11.64 -11.69
C ILE A 104 -2.16 -12.73 -12.20
N ASP A 105 -1.58 -13.67 -12.94
CA ASP A 105 -2.27 -14.88 -13.36
C ASP A 105 -2.79 -15.66 -12.14
N GLU A 106 -4.02 -16.15 -12.27
CA GLU A 106 -4.69 -16.90 -11.20
C GLU A 106 -4.62 -16.17 -9.84
N LEU A 107 -4.94 -14.87 -9.82
CA LEU A 107 -4.87 -13.97 -8.65
C LEU A 107 -5.30 -14.64 -7.33
N GLY A 108 -6.43 -15.35 -7.36
CA GLY A 108 -6.99 -16.05 -6.21
C GLY A 108 -6.11 -17.18 -5.68
N PRO A 109 -5.83 -18.24 -6.48
CA PRO A 109 -4.86 -19.27 -6.14
C PRO A 109 -3.49 -18.73 -5.72
N THR A 110 -2.96 -17.73 -6.43
CA THR A 110 -1.66 -17.12 -6.12
C THR A 110 -1.66 -16.43 -4.76
N LEU A 111 -2.72 -15.67 -4.43
CA LEU A 111 -2.88 -15.07 -3.09
C LEU A 111 -2.95 -16.12 -1.99
N ALA A 112 -3.81 -17.13 -2.16
CA ALA A 112 -3.99 -18.20 -1.18
C ALA A 112 -2.68 -18.95 -0.90
N GLU A 113 -1.85 -19.16 -1.93
CA GLU A 113 -0.55 -19.80 -1.79
C GLU A 113 0.44 -18.95 -0.99
N HIS A 114 0.50 -17.65 -1.25
CA HIS A 114 1.37 -16.75 -0.49
C HIS A 114 0.94 -16.61 0.98
N VAL A 115 -0.37 -16.54 1.24
CA VAL A 115 -0.92 -16.51 2.60
C VAL A 115 -0.62 -17.82 3.34
N ARG A 116 -0.76 -18.96 2.68
CA ARG A 116 -0.47 -20.28 3.26
C ARG A 116 0.96 -20.42 3.78
N ARG A 117 1.93 -19.77 3.12
CA ARG A 117 3.35 -19.82 3.47
C ARG A 117 3.76 -18.80 4.56
N ARG A 118 2.81 -18.03 5.09
CA ARG A 118 3.09 -17.01 6.11
C ARG A 118 2.68 -17.48 7.50
N ASP A 119 3.69 -17.69 8.35
CA ASP A 119 3.49 -18.07 9.75
C ASP A 119 2.88 -16.94 10.61
N GLY A 120 3.05 -15.68 10.22
CA GLY A 120 2.58 -14.50 10.96
C GLY A 120 1.09 -14.15 10.75
N LEU A 121 0.42 -14.84 9.83
CA LEU A 121 -0.99 -14.59 9.51
C LEU A 121 -1.91 -15.58 10.24
N PRO A 122 -3.09 -15.13 10.70
CA PRO A 122 -4.03 -16.00 11.38
C PRO A 122 -4.53 -17.08 10.41
N ARG A 123 -4.79 -18.28 10.92
CA ARG A 123 -5.20 -19.44 10.08
C ARG A 123 -6.42 -19.14 9.21
N VAL A 124 -7.35 -18.31 9.70
CA VAL A 124 -8.54 -17.86 8.97
C VAL A 124 -8.21 -17.13 7.66
N ALA A 125 -7.06 -16.45 7.57
CA ALA A 125 -6.66 -15.69 6.39
C ALA A 125 -6.56 -16.58 5.15
N GLN A 126 -6.05 -17.81 5.30
CA GLN A 126 -5.98 -18.75 4.18
C GLN A 126 -7.37 -19.18 3.71
N VAL A 127 -8.27 -19.49 4.66
CA VAL A 127 -9.64 -19.94 4.35
C VAL A 127 -10.40 -18.83 3.62
N VAL A 128 -10.32 -17.61 4.15
CA VAL A 128 -10.98 -16.45 3.58
C VAL A 128 -10.39 -16.06 2.22
N ALA A 129 -9.06 -16.13 2.06
CA ALA A 129 -8.43 -15.90 0.76
C ALA A 129 -8.98 -16.85 -0.32
N VAL A 130 -9.13 -18.14 0.00
CA VAL A 130 -9.69 -19.15 -0.92
C VAL A 130 -11.17 -18.88 -1.19
N ALA A 131 -11.96 -18.54 -0.16
CA ALA A 131 -13.38 -18.23 -0.31
C ALA A 131 -13.60 -16.98 -1.20
N ALA A 132 -12.94 -15.87 -0.87
CA ALA A 132 -13.01 -14.62 -1.62
C ALA A 132 -12.51 -14.79 -3.07
N ALA A 133 -11.43 -15.53 -3.28
CA ALA A 133 -10.92 -15.87 -4.61
C ALA A 133 -11.93 -16.61 -5.50
N ARG A 134 -12.77 -17.46 -4.89
CA ARG A 134 -13.81 -18.24 -5.58
C ARG A 134 -15.16 -17.50 -5.64
N ASN A 135 -15.20 -16.25 -5.17
CA ASN A 135 -16.42 -15.48 -5.01
C ASN A 135 -17.47 -16.21 -4.16
N TYR A 136 -16.99 -16.97 -3.17
CA TYR A 136 -17.82 -17.55 -2.13
C TYR A 136 -18.04 -16.50 -1.05
N GLY A 137 -19.25 -16.50 -0.45
CA GLY A 137 -19.54 -15.63 0.68
C GLY A 137 -18.56 -15.88 1.81
N VAL A 138 -17.97 -14.81 2.33
CA VAL A 138 -17.12 -14.84 3.53
C VAL A 138 -17.99 -14.45 4.72
N PRO A 139 -18.04 -15.26 5.79
CA PRO A 139 -18.76 -14.89 7.01
C PRO A 139 -18.25 -13.57 7.61
N ASP A 140 -19.17 -12.71 8.07
CA ASP A 140 -18.83 -11.38 8.59
C ASP A 140 -17.80 -11.43 9.73
N ASN A 141 -17.94 -12.39 10.65
CA ASN A 141 -17.02 -12.59 11.77
C ASN A 141 -15.59 -12.97 11.31
N GLU A 142 -15.45 -13.69 10.19
CA GLU A 142 -14.13 -14.01 9.62
C GLU A 142 -13.51 -12.77 8.96
N ALA A 143 -14.32 -11.98 8.25
CA ALA A 143 -13.88 -10.72 7.66
C ALA A 143 -13.45 -9.69 8.73
N GLU A 144 -14.22 -9.57 9.81
CA GLU A 144 -13.90 -8.73 10.97
C GLU A 144 -12.57 -9.14 11.60
N LEU A 145 -12.35 -10.45 11.84
CA LEU A 145 -11.10 -10.96 12.39
C LEU A 145 -9.87 -10.59 11.52
N LEU A 146 -10.02 -10.57 10.19
CA LEU A 146 -8.94 -10.13 9.31
C LEU A 146 -8.69 -8.62 9.38
N ARG A 147 -9.76 -7.81 9.45
CA ARG A 147 -9.65 -6.35 9.55
C ARG A 147 -9.06 -5.91 10.88
N ASP A 148 -9.41 -6.60 11.97
CA ASP A 148 -8.79 -6.41 13.28
C ASP A 148 -7.30 -6.72 13.22
N ARG A 149 -6.94 -7.86 12.63
CA ARG A 149 -5.53 -8.22 12.45
C ARG A 149 -4.77 -7.20 11.59
N ALA A 150 -5.37 -6.71 10.52
CA ALA A 150 -4.78 -5.67 9.67
C ALA A 150 -4.57 -4.36 10.46
N SER A 151 -5.51 -3.99 11.33
CA SER A 151 -5.44 -2.81 12.19
C SER A 151 -4.39 -2.94 13.29
N GLU A 152 -4.15 -4.14 13.83
CA GLU A 152 -3.03 -4.43 14.72
C GLU A 152 -1.68 -4.25 14.02
N ILE A 153 -1.53 -4.84 12.83
CA ILE A 153 -0.30 -4.73 12.05
C ILE A 153 -0.04 -3.29 11.64
N HIS A 154 -1.06 -2.56 11.19
CA HIS A 154 -0.98 -1.13 10.89
C HIS A 154 -0.41 -0.33 12.07
N ARG A 155 -0.98 -0.50 13.26
CA ARG A 155 -0.50 0.19 14.48
C ARG A 155 0.93 -0.21 14.85
N SER A 156 1.26 -1.50 14.76
CA SER A 156 2.61 -2.03 15.03
C SER A 156 3.65 -1.42 14.09
N VAL A 157 3.37 -1.47 12.78
CA VAL A 157 4.23 -0.94 11.73
C VAL A 157 4.48 0.56 11.91
N LEU A 158 3.44 1.35 12.19
CA LEU A 158 3.62 2.78 12.42
C LEU A 158 4.36 3.12 13.70
N ALA A 159 4.15 2.35 14.78
CA ALA A 159 4.87 2.56 16.03
C ALA A 159 6.37 2.27 15.89
N ALA A 160 6.74 1.34 14.99
CA ALA A 160 8.12 0.97 14.73
C ALA A 160 8.78 1.78 13.60
N TYR A 161 8.01 2.50 12.78
CA TYR A 161 8.51 3.29 11.66
C TYR A 161 9.52 4.37 12.13
N PRO A 162 10.67 4.57 11.44
CA PRO A 162 11.05 4.01 10.14
C PRO A 162 11.83 2.67 10.21
N HIS A 163 11.84 2.01 11.37
CA HIS A 163 12.59 0.78 11.64
C HIS A 163 11.69 -0.47 11.73
N HIS A 164 10.49 -0.42 11.17
CA HIS A 164 9.54 -1.54 11.15
C HIS A 164 10.08 -2.71 10.31
N ASP A 165 9.64 -3.92 10.65
CA ASP A 165 9.98 -5.11 9.85
C ASP A 165 9.17 -5.12 8.55
N LEU A 166 9.86 -5.26 7.42
CA LEU A 166 9.24 -5.48 6.11
C LEU A 166 8.34 -6.73 6.08
N ALA A 167 8.57 -7.74 6.92
CA ALA A 167 7.65 -8.87 7.04
C ALA A 167 6.26 -8.43 7.48
N GLU A 168 6.16 -7.55 8.48
CA GLU A 168 4.87 -7.06 8.98
C GLU A 168 4.18 -6.22 7.93
N ALA A 169 4.91 -5.33 7.24
CA ALA A 169 4.35 -4.58 6.11
C ALA A 169 3.87 -5.50 4.97
N THR A 170 4.57 -6.60 4.72
CA THR A 170 4.16 -7.59 3.71
C THR A 170 2.93 -8.39 4.16
N ASP A 171 2.82 -8.74 5.45
CA ASP A 171 1.63 -9.38 6.00
C ASP A 171 0.42 -8.43 5.90
N TRP A 172 0.63 -7.14 6.10
CA TRP A 172 -0.37 -6.11 5.86
C TRP A 172 -0.81 -6.05 4.39
N MET A 173 0.13 -6.10 3.43
CA MET A 173 -0.18 -6.15 2.00
C MET A 173 -1.04 -7.38 1.66
N LEU A 174 -0.74 -8.55 2.22
CA LEU A 174 -1.53 -9.77 1.97
C LEU A 174 -2.95 -9.64 2.54
N LEU A 175 -3.11 -9.10 3.74
CA LEU A 175 -4.44 -8.85 4.33
C LEU A 175 -5.22 -7.82 3.51
N ALA A 176 -4.57 -6.75 3.04
CA ALA A 176 -5.18 -5.76 2.17
C ALA A 176 -5.64 -6.36 0.83
N ALA A 177 -4.91 -7.35 0.30
CA ALA A 177 -5.32 -8.06 -0.92
C ALA A 177 -6.56 -8.94 -0.68
N ILE A 178 -6.64 -9.60 0.48
CA ILE A 178 -7.82 -10.41 0.86
C ILE A 178 -9.05 -9.52 1.03
N ASP A 179 -8.93 -8.43 1.80
CA ASP A 179 -10.05 -7.50 2.05
C ASP A 179 -10.56 -6.88 0.74
N ALA A 180 -9.64 -6.51 -0.18
CA ALA A 180 -10.02 -6.06 -1.51
C ALA A 180 -10.76 -7.13 -2.34
N LEU A 181 -10.46 -8.43 -2.18
CA LEU A 181 -11.23 -9.49 -2.83
C LEU A 181 -12.61 -9.68 -2.20
N ILE A 182 -12.74 -9.55 -0.87
CA ILE A 182 -14.03 -9.58 -0.16
C ILE A 182 -14.95 -8.48 -0.72
N ASP A 183 -14.41 -7.30 -0.97
CA ASP A 183 -15.13 -6.15 -1.55
C ASP A 183 -15.35 -6.26 -3.08
N GLY A 184 -14.91 -7.35 -3.72
CA GLY A 184 -14.99 -7.54 -5.17
C GLY A 184 -14.04 -6.63 -5.97
N ASN A 185 -13.10 -5.94 -5.32
CA ASN A 185 -12.14 -5.04 -5.94
C ASN A 185 -10.86 -5.77 -6.38
N ARG A 186 -10.97 -6.50 -7.49
CA ARG A 186 -9.85 -7.27 -8.06
C ARG A 186 -8.62 -6.42 -8.42
N THR A 187 -8.81 -5.17 -8.85
CA THR A 187 -7.70 -4.26 -9.18
C THR A 187 -6.87 -3.93 -7.94
N ALA A 188 -7.52 -3.60 -6.82
CA ALA A 188 -6.80 -3.34 -5.57
C ALA A 188 -6.16 -4.63 -5.02
N ALA A 189 -6.85 -5.76 -5.10
CA ALA A 189 -6.29 -7.05 -4.69
C ALA A 189 -5.01 -7.38 -5.48
N ASN A 190 -5.03 -7.19 -6.80
CA ASN A 190 -3.86 -7.35 -7.67
C ASN A 190 -2.72 -6.42 -7.28
N TYR A 191 -3.01 -5.13 -7.04
CA TYR A 191 -2.03 -4.15 -6.58
C TYR A 191 -1.34 -4.59 -5.29
N HIS A 192 -2.10 -4.95 -4.26
CA HIS A 192 -1.55 -5.32 -2.96
C HIS A 192 -0.74 -6.62 -3.02
N LEU A 193 -1.21 -7.63 -3.76
CA LEU A 193 -0.47 -8.88 -3.93
C LEU A 193 0.84 -8.67 -4.71
N ALA A 194 0.83 -7.86 -5.78
CA ALA A 194 2.04 -7.59 -6.56
C ALA A 194 3.14 -6.94 -5.70
N TRP A 195 2.76 -6.01 -4.82
CA TRP A 195 3.68 -5.43 -3.85
C TRP A 195 4.18 -6.44 -2.81
N ALA A 196 3.30 -7.30 -2.29
CA ALA A 196 3.72 -8.37 -1.38
C ALA A 196 4.75 -9.30 -2.02
N MET A 197 4.53 -9.71 -3.28
CA MET A 197 5.45 -10.57 -4.05
C MET A 197 6.81 -9.92 -4.27
N ALA A 198 6.83 -8.62 -4.61
CA ALA A 198 8.06 -7.85 -4.76
C ALA A 198 8.84 -7.73 -3.42
N ALA A 199 8.12 -7.53 -2.32
CA ALA A 199 8.71 -7.44 -0.98
C ALA A 199 9.28 -8.79 -0.49
N MET A 200 8.58 -9.90 -0.76
CA MET A 200 9.07 -11.24 -0.43
C MET A 200 10.31 -11.65 -1.24
N SER A 201 10.44 -11.18 -2.47
CA SER A 201 11.58 -11.48 -3.34
C SER A 201 12.91 -10.91 -2.82
N MET A 202 12.87 -9.84 -1.99
CA MET A 202 14.05 -9.32 -1.29
C MET A 202 14.64 -10.27 -0.25
N ARG A 203 13.84 -11.20 0.27
CA ARG A 203 14.24 -12.10 1.37
C ARG A 203 14.98 -13.36 0.92
N ARG A 204 15.54 -13.40 -0.30
CA ARG A 204 16.48 -14.46 -0.68
C ARG A 204 17.94 -14.00 -0.55
N PRO A 205 18.55 -14.04 0.65
CA PRO A 205 19.96 -14.33 0.76
C PRO A 205 20.14 -15.86 0.62
N THR A 206 20.95 -16.29 -0.34
CA THR A 206 21.57 -17.63 -0.34
C THR A 206 22.51 -17.78 0.84
#